data_AF-A0A2R9VV72-F1
#
_entry.id   AF-A0A2R9VV72-F1
#
_cell.length_a   1.000
_cell.length_b   1.000
_cell.length_c   1.000
_cell.angle_alpha   90.00
_cell.angle_beta   90.00
_cell.angle_gamma   90.00
#
_symmetry.space_group_name_H-M   'P 1'
#
loop_
_entity.id
_entity.type
_entity.pdbx_description
1 polymer ?
#
loop_
_entity_poly.entity_id
_entity_poly.type
_entity_poly.pdbx_seq_one_letter_code
_entity_poly.pdbx_strand_id
1 'polypeptide(L)'
;MWLVVVVLAFIHIISVRKGPKWLFYVSKPLPVLVMIGILLNSPASQLPYTQWILVGLSLSLLGDLLLMLPRDKFIIGLSLFCSAHLSYSYGFTLMSAWHFTPWLPIALFGLGICFYWLFRPDLGKERIPVAIYILVLMTMCWMAIEYYLSGKTQSSSFAVLGSFIFIISGTVLAFERFGGYSVFSRQVVMVTYYSAQTLMAMSVIAIVIRYPYLTVIS
;
A
#
# COMPACT_ATOMS: atom_id res chain seq x y z
N MET A 1 -0.60 -3.79 20.57
CA MET A 1 -1.35 -4.02 19.31
C MET A 1 -0.43 -4.03 18.09
N TRP A 2 0.44 -3.04 17.87
CA TRP A 2 1.45 -3.08 16.78
C TRP A 2 2.44 -4.24 16.85
N LEU A 3 2.81 -4.67 18.05
CA LEU A 3 3.62 -5.88 18.25
C LEU A 3 2.94 -7.13 17.65
N VAL A 4 1.61 -7.22 17.69
CA VAL A 4 0.87 -8.35 17.08
C VAL A 4 1.00 -8.31 15.56
N VAL A 5 0.91 -7.12 14.95
CA VAL A 5 1.11 -6.94 13.50
C VAL A 5 2.51 -7.35 13.09
N VAL A 6 3.54 -6.90 13.82
CA VAL A 6 4.94 -7.25 13.56
C VAL A 6 5.18 -8.74 13.71
N VAL A 7 4.68 -9.36 14.78
CA VAL A 7 4.80 -10.81 15.03
C VAL A 7 4.10 -11.61 13.94
N LEU A 8 2.87 -11.25 13.55
CA LEU A 8 2.14 -11.95 12.49
C LEU A 8 2.81 -11.81 11.12
N ALA A 9 3.31 -10.61 10.79
CA ALA A 9 4.09 -10.40 9.56
C ALA A 9 5.37 -11.25 9.57
N PHE A 10 6.07 -11.31 10.71
CA PHE A 10 7.27 -12.12 10.87
C PHE A 10 6.99 -13.62 10.74
N ILE A 11 5.90 -14.11 11.34
CA ILE A 11 5.43 -15.50 11.20
C ILE A 11 5.12 -15.81 9.72
N HIS A 12 4.44 -14.90 9.00
CA HIS A 12 4.18 -15.08 7.58
C HIS A 12 5.49 -15.17 6.77
N ILE A 13 6.42 -14.23 6.99
CA ILE A 13 7.71 -14.20 6.29
C ILE A 13 8.51 -15.50 6.51
N ILE A 14 8.46 -16.08 7.71
CA ILE A 14 9.06 -17.39 8.00
C ILE A 14 8.30 -18.52 7.31
N SER A 15 6.96 -18.48 7.31
CA SER A 15 6.11 -19.49 6.65
C SER A 15 6.33 -19.54 5.14
N VAL A 16 6.75 -18.45 4.49
CA VAL A 16 7.12 -18.42 3.06
C VAL A 16 8.29 -19.37 2.74
N ARG A 17 9.22 -19.62 3.68
CA ARG A 17 10.41 -20.48 3.46
C ARG A 17 10.19 -21.95 3.80
N LYS A 18 9.42 -22.27 4.84
CA LYS A 18 9.36 -23.64 5.42
C LYS A 18 7.97 -24.11 5.87
N GLY A 19 6.92 -23.30 5.69
CA GLY A 19 5.59 -23.60 6.22
C GLY A 19 4.74 -24.48 5.29
N PRO A 20 3.82 -25.27 5.83
CA PRO A 20 2.81 -25.97 5.03
C PRO A 20 1.93 -24.95 4.29
N LYS A 21 1.45 -25.29 3.09
CA LYS A 21 0.70 -24.36 2.21
C LYS A 21 -0.45 -23.66 2.96
N TRP A 22 -1.19 -24.38 3.80
CA TRP A 22 -2.30 -23.80 4.58
C TRP A 22 -1.86 -22.65 5.51
N LEU A 23 -0.68 -22.76 6.14
CA LEU A 23 -0.16 -21.71 7.02
C LEU A 23 0.19 -20.46 6.23
N PHE A 24 0.71 -20.61 5.01
CA PHE A 24 0.95 -19.49 4.09
C PHE A 24 -0.36 -18.80 3.68
N TYR A 25 -1.42 -19.56 3.38
CA TYR A 25 -2.74 -19.01 3.02
C TYR A 25 -3.39 -18.24 4.17
N VAL A 26 -3.31 -18.75 5.41
CA VAL A 26 -3.95 -18.14 6.58
C VAL A 26 -3.13 -16.98 7.15
N SER A 27 -1.80 -17.10 7.19
CA SER A 27 -0.94 -16.07 7.78
C SER A 27 -0.84 -14.79 6.94
N LYS A 28 -1.12 -14.86 5.64
CA LYS A 28 -1.01 -13.71 4.75
C LYS A 28 -2.07 -12.60 4.97
N PRO A 29 -3.38 -12.91 5.10
CA PRO A 29 -4.39 -11.86 5.36
C PRO A 29 -4.39 -11.34 6.81
N LEU A 30 -3.89 -12.13 7.77
CA LEU A 30 -3.99 -11.83 9.20
C LEU A 30 -3.40 -10.46 9.61
N PRO A 31 -2.18 -10.06 9.18
CA PRO A 31 -1.65 -8.74 9.53
C PRO A 31 -2.56 -7.58 9.09
N VAL A 32 -3.13 -7.67 7.88
CA VAL A 32 -4.01 -6.63 7.33
C VAL A 32 -5.37 -6.62 8.06
N LEU A 33 -5.94 -7.78 8.40
CA LEU A 33 -7.15 -7.85 9.23
C LEU A 33 -6.95 -7.20 10.59
N VAL A 34 -5.79 -7.42 11.23
CA VAL A 34 -5.47 -6.77 12.50
C VAL A 34 -5.35 -5.26 12.33
N MET A 35 -4.72 -4.77 11.25
CA MET A 35 -4.67 -3.32 10.96
C MET A 35 -6.08 -2.73 10.78
N ILE A 36 -6.95 -3.40 10.02
CA ILE A 36 -8.36 -2.99 9.84
C ILE A 36 -9.06 -2.93 11.20
N GLY A 37 -8.93 -3.98 12.03
CA GLY A 37 -9.50 -4.01 13.37
C GLY A 37 -9.00 -2.87 14.26
N ILE A 38 -7.70 -2.55 14.23
CA ILE A 38 -7.13 -1.42 14.97
C ILE A 38 -7.76 -0.09 14.53
N LEU A 39 -7.90 0.13 13.23
CA LEU A 39 -8.47 1.38 12.70
C LEU A 39 -9.96 1.53 13.01
N LEU A 40 -10.74 0.44 12.91
CA LEU A 40 -12.16 0.44 13.25
C LEU A 40 -12.42 0.75 14.73
N ASN A 41 -11.52 0.30 15.62
CA ASN A 41 -11.61 0.57 17.06
C ASN A 41 -10.93 1.89 17.47
N SER A 42 -10.35 2.63 16.52
CA SER A 42 -9.72 3.92 16.82
C SER A 42 -10.77 5.04 16.90
N PRO A 43 -10.55 6.08 17.72
CA PRO A 43 -11.43 7.27 17.76
C PRO A 43 -11.54 7.99 16.40
N ALA A 44 -10.57 7.81 15.52
CA ALA A 44 -10.55 8.38 14.17
C ALA A 44 -11.37 7.56 13.15
N SER A 45 -12.03 6.46 13.54
CA SER A 45 -12.72 5.55 12.61
C SER A 45 -13.79 6.24 11.74
N GLN A 46 -14.44 7.28 12.27
CA GLN A 46 -15.47 8.04 11.56
C GLN A 46 -14.92 9.12 10.61
N LEU A 47 -13.62 9.42 10.67
CA LEU A 47 -13.03 10.42 9.78
C LEU A 47 -13.07 9.90 8.33
N PRO A 48 -13.48 10.74 7.34
CA PRO A 48 -13.50 10.34 5.94
C PRO A 48 -12.15 9.78 5.46
N TYR A 49 -11.05 10.39 5.90
CA TYR A 49 -9.69 9.89 5.63
C TYR A 49 -9.51 8.43 6.06
N THR A 50 -9.90 8.10 7.29
CA THR A 50 -9.79 6.74 7.84
C THR A 50 -10.61 5.74 7.04
N GLN A 51 -11.81 6.13 6.59
CA GLN A 51 -12.66 5.27 5.76
C GLN A 51 -12.00 4.93 4.43
N TRP A 52 -11.35 5.90 3.77
CA TRP A 52 -10.61 5.64 2.54
C TRP A 52 -9.36 4.78 2.76
N ILE A 53 -8.68 4.91 3.90
CA ILE A 53 -7.61 3.98 4.28
C ILE A 53 -8.15 2.57 4.55
N LEU A 54 -9.29 2.43 5.23
CA LEU A 54 -9.94 1.14 5.48
C LEU A 54 -10.39 0.44 4.19
N VAL A 55 -10.96 1.19 3.25
CA VAL A 55 -11.33 0.68 1.92
C VAL A 55 -10.08 0.19 1.19
N GLY A 56 -8.99 0.96 1.20
CA GLY A 56 -7.74 0.55 0.56
C GLY A 56 -7.12 -0.71 1.19
N LEU A 57 -7.13 -0.82 2.52
CA LEU A 57 -6.67 -2.01 3.23
C LEU A 57 -7.52 -3.23 2.89
N SER A 58 -8.84 -3.06 2.83
CA SER A 58 -9.78 -4.13 2.49
C SER A 58 -9.62 -4.60 1.04
N LEU A 59 -9.45 -3.67 0.10
CA LEU A 59 -9.17 -3.98 -1.31
C LEU A 59 -7.82 -4.68 -1.48
N SER A 60 -6.81 -4.25 -0.72
CA SER A 60 -5.49 -4.89 -0.71
C SER A 60 -5.56 -6.33 -0.19
N LEU A 61 -6.34 -6.56 0.88
CA LEU A 61 -6.61 -7.90 1.42
C LEU A 61 -7.30 -8.80 0.38
N LEU A 62 -8.32 -8.30 -0.32
CA LEU A 62 -8.98 -9.05 -1.39
C LEU A 62 -8.02 -9.32 -2.56
N GLY A 63 -7.19 -8.34 -2.93
CA GLY A 63 -6.11 -8.49 -3.91
C GLY A 63 -5.14 -9.59 -3.52
N ASP A 64 -4.74 -9.62 -2.24
CA ASP A 64 -3.84 -10.65 -1.70
C ASP A 64 -4.41 -12.05 -1.80
N LEU A 65 -5.71 -12.23 -1.54
CA LEU A 65 -6.41 -13.52 -1.67
C LEU A 65 -6.50 -13.96 -3.13
N LEU A 66 -6.76 -13.02 -4.06
CA LEU A 66 -6.82 -13.32 -5.49
C LEU A 66 -5.45 -13.65 -6.10
N LEU A 67 -4.38 -13.00 -5.63
CA LEU A 67 -3.02 -13.31 -6.06
C LEU A 67 -2.52 -14.68 -5.58
N MET A 68 -3.18 -15.31 -4.60
CA MET A 68 -2.83 -16.68 -4.17
C MET A 68 -3.48 -17.78 -5.03
N LEU A 69 -4.49 -17.42 -5.83
CA LEU A 69 -5.16 -18.32 -6.76
C LEU A 69 -4.29 -18.48 -8.04
N PRO A 70 -4.48 -19.54 -8.83
CA PRO A 70 -3.65 -19.82 -10.01
C PRO A 70 -3.53 -18.64 -10.98
N ARG A 71 -2.47 -18.68 -11.80
CA ARG A 71 -1.88 -17.57 -12.61
C ARG A 71 -2.87 -16.69 -13.40
N ASP A 72 -4.05 -17.20 -13.73
CA ASP A 72 -5.06 -16.47 -14.52
C ASP A 72 -5.69 -15.29 -13.77
N LYS A 73 -5.58 -15.22 -12.44
CA LYS A 73 -6.15 -14.13 -11.62
C LYS A 73 -5.19 -12.99 -11.29
N PHE A 74 -3.96 -13.01 -11.81
CA PHE A 74 -2.96 -11.97 -11.54
C PHE A 74 -3.47 -10.56 -11.88
N ILE A 75 -4.05 -10.39 -13.07
CA ILE A 75 -4.58 -9.09 -13.52
C ILE A 75 -5.72 -8.61 -12.61
N ILE A 76 -6.59 -9.52 -12.17
CA ILE A 76 -7.70 -9.16 -11.26
C ILE A 76 -7.15 -8.73 -9.90
N GLY A 77 -6.17 -9.46 -9.36
CA GLY A 77 -5.48 -9.06 -8.13
C GLY A 77 -4.79 -7.70 -8.27
N LEU A 78 -4.08 -7.47 -9.38
CA LEU A 78 -3.43 -6.20 -9.69
C LEU A 78 -4.46 -5.05 -9.77
N SER A 79 -5.62 -5.28 -10.37
CA SER A 79 -6.71 -4.30 -10.44
C SER A 79 -7.24 -3.95 -9.05
N LEU A 80 -7.38 -4.92 -8.13
CA LEU A 80 -7.77 -4.63 -6.74
C LEU A 80 -6.70 -3.81 -6.01
N PHE A 81 -5.42 -4.11 -6.22
CA PHE A 81 -4.35 -3.25 -5.71
C PHE A 81 -4.39 -1.86 -6.33
N CYS A 82 -4.63 -1.69 -7.63
CA CYS A 82 -4.86 -0.38 -8.22
C CYS A 82 -5.99 0.37 -7.50
N SER A 83 -7.14 -0.28 -7.30
CA SER A 83 -8.27 0.32 -6.58
C SER A 83 -7.90 0.68 -5.14
N ALA A 84 -7.08 -0.12 -4.46
CA ALA A 84 -6.58 0.18 -3.13
C ALA A 84 -5.73 1.46 -3.11
N HIS A 85 -4.78 1.60 -4.04
CA HIS A 85 -3.93 2.79 -4.13
C HIS A 85 -4.73 4.04 -4.54
N LEU A 86 -5.75 3.91 -5.39
CA LEU A 86 -6.68 5.00 -5.69
C LEU A 86 -7.47 5.43 -4.44
N SER A 87 -7.90 4.47 -3.63
CA SER A 87 -8.55 4.72 -2.34
C SER A 87 -7.63 5.54 -1.41
N TYR A 88 -6.37 5.12 -1.26
CA TYR A 88 -5.37 5.85 -0.48
C TYR A 88 -5.13 7.25 -1.04
N SER A 89 -4.97 7.37 -2.36
CA SER A 89 -4.78 8.64 -3.05
C SER A 89 -5.91 9.62 -2.75
N TYR A 90 -7.16 9.18 -2.83
CA TYR A 90 -8.31 10.01 -2.51
C TYR A 90 -8.35 10.41 -1.03
N GLY A 91 -8.00 9.49 -0.13
CA GLY A 91 -7.79 9.81 1.29
C GLY A 91 -6.78 10.96 1.46
N PHE A 92 -5.62 10.89 0.80
CA PHE A 92 -4.61 11.95 0.88
C PHE A 92 -5.08 13.27 0.29
N THR A 93 -5.86 13.28 -0.79
CA THR A 93 -6.40 14.53 -1.37
C THR A 93 -7.33 15.26 -0.43
N LEU A 94 -8.12 14.54 0.38
CA LEU A 94 -8.98 15.15 1.39
C LEU A 94 -8.16 15.90 2.44
N MET A 95 -6.99 15.35 2.79
CA MET A 95 -6.11 15.93 3.80
C MET A 95 -5.15 16.99 3.25
N SER A 96 -4.85 16.97 1.95
CA SER A 96 -4.07 18.03 1.29
C SER A 96 -4.88 19.30 1.04
N ALA A 97 -6.20 19.28 1.26
CA ALA A 97 -7.12 20.38 0.97
C ALA A 97 -6.97 20.90 -0.47
N TRP A 98 -6.72 19.99 -1.42
CA TRP A 98 -6.47 20.30 -2.83
C TRP A 98 -5.25 21.19 -3.09
N HIS A 99 -4.29 21.21 -2.16
CA HIS A 99 -2.97 21.78 -2.43
C HIS A 99 -2.34 21.08 -3.64
N PHE A 100 -1.77 21.89 -4.54
CA PHE A 100 -1.25 21.42 -5.82
C PHE A 100 0.09 22.08 -6.11
N THR A 101 1.12 21.26 -6.26
CA THR A 101 2.49 21.65 -6.58
C THR A 101 2.80 21.26 -8.03
N PRO A 102 2.82 22.21 -9.00
CA PRO A 102 2.81 21.89 -10.43
C PRO A 102 3.97 21.04 -10.96
N TRP A 103 5.16 21.15 -10.35
CA TRP A 103 6.35 20.41 -10.79
C TRP A 103 6.39 18.96 -10.27
N LEU A 104 5.65 18.66 -9.21
CA LEU A 104 5.67 17.37 -8.54
C LEU A 104 5.07 16.22 -9.38
N PRO A 105 3.91 16.38 -10.08
CA PRO A 105 3.43 15.40 -11.05
C PRO A 105 4.47 15.08 -12.12
N ILE A 106 5.12 16.11 -12.65
CA ILE A 106 6.09 15.97 -13.74
C ILE A 106 7.27 15.10 -13.28
N ALA A 107 7.80 15.38 -12.09
CA ALA A 107 8.89 14.60 -11.50
C ALA A 107 8.49 13.13 -11.25
N LEU A 108 7.32 12.90 -10.65
CA LEU A 108 6.88 11.54 -10.28
C LEU A 108 6.45 10.70 -11.48
N PHE A 109 5.73 11.29 -12.44
CA PHE A 109 5.39 10.58 -13.67
C PHE A 109 6.62 10.34 -14.54
N GLY A 110 7.60 11.26 -14.56
CA GLY A 110 8.90 11.04 -15.17
C GLY A 110 9.62 9.82 -14.57
N LEU A 111 9.65 9.72 -13.23
CA LEU A 111 10.18 8.55 -12.53
C LEU A 111 9.40 7.26 -12.87
N GLY A 112 8.07 7.35 -12.94
CA GLY A 112 7.21 6.23 -13.35
C GLY A 112 7.51 5.74 -14.77
N ILE A 113 7.77 6.65 -15.70
CA ILE A 113 8.20 6.31 -17.07
C ILE A 113 9.54 5.57 -17.01
N CYS A 114 10.53 6.04 -16.25
CA CYS A 114 11.81 5.35 -16.08
C CYS A 114 11.61 3.91 -15.58
N PHE A 115 10.76 3.70 -14.57
CA PHE A 115 10.44 2.36 -14.08
C PHE A 115 9.73 1.51 -15.14
N TYR A 116 8.78 2.05 -15.88
CA TYR A 116 8.10 1.31 -16.94
C TYR A 116 9.08 0.85 -18.03
N TRP A 117 10.01 1.72 -18.44
CA TRP A 117 11.02 1.39 -19.44
C TRP A 117 11.99 0.31 -18.99
N LEU A 118 12.30 0.25 -17.69
CA LEU A 118 13.16 -0.78 -17.11
C LEU A 118 12.59 -2.20 -17.31
N PHE A 119 11.27 -2.38 -17.19
CA PHE A 119 10.61 -3.68 -17.32
C PHE A 119 9.96 -3.93 -18.68
N ARG A 120 9.88 -2.90 -19.54
CA ARG A 120 9.22 -2.96 -20.86
C ARG A 120 9.56 -4.18 -21.73
N PRO A 121 10.82 -4.66 -21.80
CA PRO A 121 11.18 -5.80 -22.66
C PRO A 121 10.38 -7.06 -22.31
N ASP A 122 10.14 -7.29 -21.02
CA ASP A 122 9.67 -8.57 -20.48
C ASP A 122 8.16 -8.60 -20.17
N LEU A 123 7.47 -7.46 -20.31
CA LEU A 123 6.05 -7.32 -19.95
C LEU A 123 5.06 -8.08 -20.86
N GLY A 124 5.43 -8.40 -22.10
CA GLY A 124 4.56 -9.14 -23.04
C GLY A 124 3.12 -8.58 -23.13
N LYS A 125 2.12 -9.38 -22.74
CA LYS A 125 0.69 -9.01 -22.73
C LYS A 125 0.27 -8.16 -21.52
N GLU A 126 1.09 -8.09 -20.48
CA GLU A 126 0.81 -7.38 -19.22
C GLU A 126 1.24 -5.90 -19.26
N ARG A 127 1.74 -5.40 -20.41
CA ARG A 127 2.22 -4.01 -20.61
C ARG A 127 1.21 -2.95 -20.16
N ILE A 128 -0.04 -3.06 -20.62
CA ILE A 128 -1.08 -2.06 -20.33
C ILE A 128 -1.47 -2.10 -18.85
N PRO A 129 -1.80 -3.27 -18.24
CA PRO A 129 -2.06 -3.35 -16.80
C PRO A 129 -0.94 -2.79 -15.93
N VAL A 130 0.31 -3.08 -16.26
CA VAL A 130 1.47 -2.58 -15.49
C VAL A 130 1.66 -1.07 -15.66
N ALA A 131 1.48 -0.52 -16.85
CA ALA A 131 1.54 0.93 -17.06
C ALA A 131 0.47 1.65 -16.22
N ILE A 132 -0.76 1.14 -16.21
CA ILE A 132 -1.86 1.68 -15.39
C ILE A 132 -1.50 1.60 -13.90
N TYR A 133 -0.97 0.46 -13.45
CA TYR A 133 -0.55 0.29 -12.06
C TYR A 133 0.53 1.28 -11.64
N ILE A 134 1.56 1.50 -12.46
CA ILE A 134 2.61 2.49 -12.20
C ILE A 134 2.02 3.90 -12.12
N LEU A 135 1.14 4.26 -13.05
CA LEU A 135 0.47 5.57 -13.02
C LEU A 135 -0.29 5.78 -11.72
N VAL A 136 -1.07 4.79 -11.28
CA VAL A 136 -1.81 4.86 -10.02
C VAL A 136 -0.88 4.98 -8.81
N LEU A 137 0.22 4.21 -8.77
CA LEU A 137 1.22 4.31 -7.71
C LEU A 137 1.86 5.70 -7.65
N MET A 138 2.23 6.27 -8.79
CA MET A 138 2.81 7.61 -8.85
C MET A 138 1.80 8.67 -8.41
N THR A 139 0.53 8.55 -8.81
CA THR A 139 -0.54 9.43 -8.34
C THR A 139 -0.73 9.34 -6.83
N MET A 140 -0.75 8.14 -6.26
CA MET A 140 -0.86 7.98 -4.80
C MET A 140 0.33 8.63 -4.09
N CYS A 141 1.55 8.42 -4.57
CA CYS A 141 2.76 9.02 -3.99
C CYS A 141 2.73 10.55 -4.09
N TRP A 142 2.29 11.08 -5.22
CA TRP A 142 2.09 12.51 -5.41
C TRP A 142 1.11 13.06 -4.36
N MET A 143 -0.08 12.48 -4.21
CA MET A 143 -1.06 12.97 -3.25
C MET A 143 -0.58 12.84 -1.81
N ALA A 144 0.20 11.81 -1.48
CA ALA A 144 0.83 11.69 -0.16
C ALA A 144 1.82 12.84 0.10
N ILE A 145 2.62 13.23 -0.89
CA ILE A 145 3.56 14.36 -0.77
C ILE A 145 2.79 15.68 -0.68
N GLU A 146 1.71 15.89 -1.44
CA GLU A 146 0.87 17.10 -1.29
C GLU A 146 0.26 17.18 0.11
N TYR A 147 -0.19 16.05 0.67
CA TYR A 147 -0.63 15.99 2.06
C TYR A 147 0.50 16.34 3.05
N TYR A 148 1.74 15.97 2.74
CA TYR A 148 2.89 16.39 3.55
C TYR A 148 3.18 17.89 3.42
N LEU A 149 3.14 18.43 2.21
CA LEU A 149 3.41 19.84 1.96
C LEU A 149 2.34 20.77 2.55
N SER A 150 1.08 20.33 2.62
CA SER A 150 -0.02 21.13 3.18
C SER A 150 0.09 21.36 4.68
N GLY A 151 0.55 20.37 5.46
CA GLY A 151 0.50 20.43 6.93
C GLY A 151 1.72 19.91 7.69
N LYS A 152 2.66 19.23 7.03
CA LYS A 152 3.91 18.67 7.60
C LYS A 152 3.69 17.98 8.95
N THR A 153 2.69 17.12 9.03
CA THR A 153 2.31 16.42 10.24
C THR A 153 3.01 15.07 10.33
N GLN A 154 3.00 14.47 11.52
CA GLN A 154 3.47 13.08 11.67
C GLN A 154 2.61 12.10 10.86
N SER A 155 1.30 12.35 10.76
CA SER A 155 0.39 11.57 9.92
C SER A 155 0.80 11.62 8.44
N SER A 156 1.06 12.82 7.90
CA SER A 156 1.47 12.95 6.50
C SER A 156 2.88 12.41 6.24
N SER A 157 3.77 12.45 7.24
CA SER A 157 5.09 11.81 7.15
C SER A 157 4.96 10.29 6.99
N PHE A 158 4.09 9.64 7.77
CA PHE A 158 3.82 8.21 7.61
C PHE A 158 3.17 7.88 6.26
N ALA A 159 2.27 8.71 5.77
CA ALA A 159 1.66 8.53 4.43
C ALA A 159 2.71 8.56 3.31
N VAL A 160 3.65 9.52 3.35
CA VAL A 160 4.75 9.64 2.38
C VAL A 160 5.72 8.47 2.48
N LEU A 161 6.13 8.08 3.70
CA LEU A 161 7.00 6.92 3.87
C LEU A 161 6.31 5.65 3.37
N GLY A 162 5.02 5.48 3.67
CA GLY A 162 4.22 4.35 3.20
C GLY A 162 4.13 4.30 1.68
N SER A 163 3.91 5.44 1.01
CA SER A 163 3.82 5.50 -0.45
C SER A 163 5.15 5.15 -1.13
N PHE A 164 6.28 5.61 -0.59
CA PHE A 164 7.60 5.22 -1.10
C PHE A 164 7.88 3.73 -0.92
N ILE A 165 7.55 3.15 0.24
CA ILE A 165 7.73 1.71 0.45
C ILE A 165 6.79 0.90 -0.47
N PHE A 166 5.58 1.39 -0.80
CA PHE A 166 4.73 0.75 -1.81
C PHE A 166 5.35 0.76 -3.21
N ILE A 167 5.99 1.86 -3.62
CA ILE A 167 6.71 1.92 -4.89
C ILE A 167 7.81 0.85 -4.89
N ILE A 168 8.62 0.79 -3.82
CA ILE A 168 9.67 -0.24 -3.68
C ILE A 168 9.08 -1.65 -3.74
N SER A 169 8.00 -1.90 -3.01
CA SER A 169 7.29 -3.19 -3.02
C SER A 169 6.80 -3.56 -4.43
N GLY A 170 6.28 -2.57 -5.19
CA GLY A 170 5.85 -2.75 -6.58
C GLY A 170 7.02 -3.08 -7.51
N THR A 171 8.16 -2.41 -7.34
CA THR A 171 9.39 -2.70 -8.11
C THR A 171 9.91 -4.10 -7.83
N VAL A 172 9.97 -4.52 -6.57
CA VAL A 172 10.42 -5.88 -6.20
C VAL A 172 9.45 -6.93 -6.74
N LEU A 173 8.14 -6.67 -6.68
CA LEU A 173 7.12 -7.55 -7.27
C LEU A 173 7.27 -7.67 -8.80
N ALA A 174 7.56 -6.57 -9.48
CA ALA A 174 7.84 -6.58 -10.92
C ALA A 174 9.10 -7.41 -11.25
N PHE A 175 10.17 -7.31 -10.45
CA PHE A 175 11.35 -8.16 -10.59
C PHE A 175 11.05 -9.65 -10.36
N GLU A 176 10.21 -9.98 -9.38
CA GLU A 176 9.79 -11.38 -9.14
C GLU A 176 9.02 -11.96 -10.33
N ARG A 177 8.17 -11.13 -10.94
CA ARG A 177 7.28 -11.54 -12.03
C ARG A 177 7.99 -11.61 -13.38
N PHE A 178 8.82 -10.62 -13.69
CA PHE A 178 9.39 -10.39 -15.02
C PHE A 178 10.92 -10.51 -15.08
N GLY A 179 11.62 -10.31 -13.96
CA GLY A 179 13.09 -10.25 -13.89
C GLY A 179 13.81 -11.58 -13.63
N GLY A 180 13.09 -12.70 -13.54
CA GLY A 180 13.65 -14.04 -13.31
C GLY A 180 13.49 -14.58 -11.89
N TYR A 181 13.76 -15.88 -11.71
CA TYR A 181 13.51 -16.60 -10.45
C TYR A 181 14.54 -16.24 -9.36
N SER A 182 14.24 -15.25 -8.52
CA SER A 182 14.95 -15.04 -7.24
C SER A 182 14.07 -15.43 -6.06
N VAL A 183 14.47 -16.48 -5.33
CA VAL A 183 13.76 -17.01 -4.15
C VAL A 183 13.65 -15.96 -3.02
N PHE A 184 14.61 -15.04 -2.92
CA PHE A 184 14.58 -13.95 -1.94
C PHE A 184 13.54 -12.88 -2.26
N SER A 185 13.16 -12.72 -3.54
CA SER A 185 12.25 -11.66 -3.96
C SER A 185 10.91 -11.73 -3.22
N ARG A 186 10.36 -12.93 -3.04
CA ARG A 186 9.04 -13.10 -2.40
C ARG A 186 9.00 -12.65 -0.94
N GLN A 187 10.07 -12.86 -0.17
CA GLN A 187 10.14 -12.39 1.21
C GLN A 187 10.30 -10.86 1.27
N VAL A 188 11.14 -10.31 0.39
CA VAL A 188 11.36 -8.86 0.31
C VAL A 188 10.06 -8.13 -0.09
N VAL A 189 9.28 -8.70 -1.02
CA VAL A 189 7.95 -8.18 -1.36
C VAL A 189 7.06 -8.15 -0.12
N MET A 190 6.97 -9.24 0.64
CA MET A 190 6.07 -9.26 1.81
C MET A 190 6.51 -8.29 2.92
N VAL A 191 7.83 -8.19 3.17
CA VAL A 191 8.37 -7.25 4.18
C VAL A 191 8.04 -5.82 3.78
N THR A 192 8.33 -5.44 2.54
CA THR A 192 8.08 -4.08 2.04
C THR A 192 6.57 -3.79 1.99
N TYR A 193 5.77 -4.73 1.52
CA TYR A 193 4.31 -4.62 1.50
C TYR A 193 3.68 -4.40 2.88
N TYR A 194 3.97 -5.26 3.86
CA TYR A 194 3.41 -5.08 5.21
C TYR A 194 3.94 -3.83 5.89
N SER A 195 5.19 -3.45 5.62
CA SER A 195 5.73 -2.19 6.13
C SER A 195 4.96 -0.99 5.56
N ALA A 196 4.68 -0.99 4.26
CA ALA A 196 3.87 0.04 3.61
C ALA A 196 2.44 0.11 4.18
N GLN A 197 1.76 -1.03 4.30
CA GLN A 197 0.41 -1.09 4.89
C GLN A 197 0.39 -0.62 6.36
N THR A 198 1.41 -1.00 7.13
CA THR A 198 1.58 -0.54 8.52
C THR A 198 1.72 0.97 8.57
N LEU A 199 2.50 1.57 7.68
CA LEU A 199 2.67 3.02 7.60
C LEU A 199 1.38 3.73 7.20
N MET A 200 0.57 3.15 6.31
CA MET A 200 -0.78 3.66 6.00
C MET A 200 -1.73 3.59 7.20
N ALA A 201 -1.68 2.53 7.99
CA ALA A 201 -2.47 2.46 9.21
C ALA A 201 -1.95 3.44 10.28
N MET A 202 -0.62 3.60 10.39
CA MET A 202 0.01 4.55 11.32
C MET A 202 -0.29 6.01 10.96
N SER A 203 -0.44 6.35 9.68
CA SER A 203 -0.83 7.70 9.28
C SER A 203 -2.20 8.07 9.86
N VAL A 204 -3.14 7.13 9.96
CA VAL A 204 -4.43 7.35 10.64
C VAL A 204 -4.25 7.51 12.15
N ILE A 205 -3.54 6.60 12.80
CA ILE A 205 -3.37 6.63 14.27
C ILE A 205 -2.65 7.90 14.73
N ALA A 206 -1.70 8.41 13.94
CA ALA A 206 -1.00 9.66 14.24
C ALA A 206 -1.91 10.89 14.26
N ILE A 207 -3.11 10.84 13.65
CA ILE A 207 -4.11 11.92 13.74
C ILE A 207 -4.69 12.00 15.14
N VAL A 208 -5.03 10.84 15.73
CA VAL A 208 -5.63 10.72 17.06
C VAL A 208 -4.71 11.29 18.14
N ILE A 209 -3.40 11.04 18.03
CA ILE A 209 -2.41 11.46 19.04
C ILE A 209 -2.28 12.99 19.10
N ARG A 210 -2.54 13.71 18.00
CA ARG A 210 -2.32 15.17 17.92
C ARG A 210 -3.57 16.00 18.23
N TYR A 211 -4.77 15.46 18.10
CA TYR A 211 -6.04 16.17 18.38
C TYR A 211 -7.05 15.29 19.12
N PRO A 212 -6.87 15.03 20.42
CA PRO A 212 -7.83 14.24 21.22
C PRO A 212 -9.22 14.91 21.36
N TYR A 213 -9.37 16.20 21.02
CA TYR A 213 -10.61 16.96 21.20
C TYR A 213 -11.50 17.05 19.95
N LEU A 214 -11.00 16.74 18.76
CA LEU A 214 -11.83 16.74 17.53
C LEU A 214 -12.80 15.55 17.46
N THR A 215 -12.62 14.55 18.33
CA THR A 215 -13.46 13.34 18.41
C THR A 215 -14.66 13.47 19.35
N VAL A 216 -14.83 14.62 20.02
CA VAL A 216 -15.89 14.85 21.02
C VAL A 216 -17.10 15.61 20.43
N ILE A 217 -16.98 16.12 19.20
CA ILE A 217 -18.00 17.01 18.60
C ILE A 217 -18.71 16.36 17.38
N SER A 218 -18.76 15.03 17.34
CA SER A 218 -19.58 14.27 16.38
C SER A 218 -20.75 13.61 17.08
#